data_AF-A0A840UT26-F1
#
_entry.id   AF-A0A840UT26-F1
#
_cell.length_a   1.000
_cell.length_b   1.000
_cell.length_c   1.000
_cell.angle_alpha   90.00
_cell.angle_beta   90.00
_cell.angle_gamma   90.00
#
_symmetry.space_group_name_H-M   'P 1'
#
loop_
_entity.id
_entity.type
_entity.pdbx_description
1 polymer ?
#
loop_
_entity_poly.entity_id
_entity_poly.type
_entity_poly.pdbx_seq_one_letter_code
_entity_poly.pdbx_strand_id
1 'polypeptide(L)'
;MMGYGYGGYGHFAGDGSWGIFAGFSMITHLAFIILLIMAIIWFYKTVFRNSIRNNSIEQNNAIDILKQRYAKGEITSEEYHRIKKDLE
;
A
#
# COMPACT_ATOMS: atom_id res chain seq x y z
N MET A 1 -50.14 -2.56 30.29
CA MET A 1 -49.34 -3.62 29.63
C MET A 1 -49.97 -3.93 28.27
N MET A 2 -49.50 -3.30 27.20
CA MET A 2 -49.73 -3.62 25.77
C MET A 2 -48.70 -2.77 25.02
N GLY A 3 -47.84 -3.21 24.12
CA GLY A 3 -47.54 -4.47 23.45
C GLY A 3 -46.58 -4.06 22.33
N TYR A 4 -45.39 -4.65 22.27
CA TYR A 4 -44.35 -4.28 21.31
C TYR A 4 -44.81 -4.48 19.88
N GLY A 5 -44.82 -3.40 19.09
CA GLY A 5 -45.00 -3.43 17.64
C GLY A 5 -43.75 -2.93 16.94
N TYR A 6 -42.70 -3.76 16.91
CA TYR A 6 -41.66 -3.61 15.90
C TYR A 6 -42.29 -3.96 14.54
N GLY A 7 -42.69 -2.95 13.79
CA GLY A 7 -43.43 -3.14 12.56
C GLY A 7 -43.03 -2.12 11.50
N GLY A 8 -42.29 -2.59 10.51
CA GLY A 8 -42.24 -1.95 9.20
C GLY A 8 -41.05 -1.04 9.00
N TYR A 9 -39.88 -1.63 8.76
CA TYR A 9 -39.00 -1.10 7.73
C TYR A 9 -39.87 -0.90 6.49
N GLY A 10 -40.20 0.36 6.19
CA GLY A 10 -40.87 0.77 4.96
C GLY A 10 -39.93 0.48 3.80
N HIS A 11 -39.90 -0.78 3.37
CA HIS A 11 -39.41 -1.13 2.05
C HIS A 11 -40.37 -0.52 1.04
N PHE A 12 -39.93 0.64 0.56
CA PHE A 12 -40.41 1.37 -0.60
C PHE A 12 -40.89 0.41 -1.69
N ALA A 13 -42.21 0.23 -1.76
CA ALA A 13 -42.90 -0.37 -2.87
C ALA A 13 -42.83 0.62 -4.05
N GLY A 14 -41.71 0.57 -4.79
CA GLY A 14 -41.44 1.31 -6.01
C GLY A 14 -41.36 0.35 -7.19
N ASP A 15 -42.53 0.02 -7.73
CA ASP A 15 -42.83 -0.54 -9.05
C ASP A 15 -41.64 -0.64 -10.04
N GLY A 16 -41.17 -1.87 -10.30
CA GLY A 16 -40.56 -2.43 -11.53
C GLY A 16 -39.39 -1.74 -12.25
N SER A 17 -39.11 -0.47 -11.99
CA SER A 17 -38.17 0.41 -12.68
C SER A 17 -37.03 0.85 -11.76
N TRP A 18 -37.20 0.67 -10.44
CA TRP A 18 -36.17 0.92 -9.43
C TRP A 18 -35.20 -0.23 -9.20
N GLY A 19 -35.48 -1.44 -9.71
CA GLY A 19 -34.59 -2.59 -9.53
C GLY A 19 -33.28 -2.50 -10.32
N ILE A 20 -33.31 -1.90 -11.51
CA ILE A 20 -32.11 -1.72 -12.35
C ILE A 20 -31.26 -0.56 -11.81
N PHE A 21 -31.89 0.54 -11.35
CA PHE A 21 -31.19 1.63 -10.66
C PHE A 21 -30.67 1.20 -9.28
N ALA A 22 -31.36 0.33 -8.56
CA ALA A 22 -30.86 -0.26 -7.31
C ALA A 22 -29.65 -1.18 -7.55
N GLY A 23 -29.67 -2.02 -8.59
CA GLY A 23 -28.52 -2.85 -8.97
C GLY A 23 -27.32 -2.01 -9.43
N PHE A 24 -27.55 -0.98 -10.25
CA PHE A 24 -26.52 -0.02 -10.62
C PHE A 24 -25.95 0.70 -9.40
N SER A 25 -26.79 1.12 -8.45
CA SER A 25 -26.33 1.80 -7.24
C SER A 25 -25.40 0.93 -6.38
N MET A 26 -25.66 -0.38 -6.29
CA MET A 26 -24.81 -1.32 -5.56
C MET A 26 -23.46 -1.53 -6.26
N ILE A 27 -23.46 -1.70 -7.59
CA ILE A 27 -22.24 -1.86 -8.38
C ILE A 27 -21.40 -0.58 -8.34
N THR A 28 -22.04 0.59 -8.50
CA THR A 28 -21.36 1.89 -8.41
C THR A 28 -20.77 2.12 -7.02
N HIS A 29 -21.47 1.72 -5.94
CA HIS A 29 -20.94 1.81 -4.60
C HIS A 29 -19.71 0.91 -4.41
N LEU A 30 -19.79 -0.36 -4.83
CA LEU A 30 -18.64 -1.29 -4.82
C LEU A 30 -17.46 -0.75 -5.63
N ALA A 31 -17.71 -0.24 -6.84
CA ALA A 31 -16.69 0.37 -7.69
C ALA A 31 -16.06 1.61 -7.02
N PHE A 32 -16.87 2.43 -6.34
CA PHE A 32 -16.39 3.59 -5.60
C PHE A 32 -15.49 3.20 -4.43
N ILE A 33 -15.86 2.15 -3.67
CA ILE A 33 -15.02 1.63 -2.58
C ILE A 33 -13.70 1.07 -3.12
N ILE A 34 -13.73 0.31 -4.22
CA ILE A 34 -12.52 -0.21 -4.88
C ILE A 34 -11.63 0.95 -5.35
N LEU A 35 -12.21 1.98 -5.96
CA LEU A 35 -11.49 3.16 -6.41
C LEU A 35 -10.86 3.92 -5.22
N LEU A 36 -11.59 4.07 -4.11
CA LEU A 36 -11.10 4.69 -2.89
C LEU A 36 -9.89 3.92 -2.32
N ILE A 37 -9.98 2.59 -2.24
CA ILE A 37 -8.87 1.74 -1.80
C ILE A 37 -7.67 1.89 -2.74
N MET A 38 -7.89 1.89 -4.05
CA MET A 38 -6.83 2.04 -5.03
C MET A 38 -6.17 3.43 -4.95
N ALA A 39 -6.94 4.49 -4.70
CA ALA A 39 -6.45 5.84 -4.47
C ALA A 39 -5.60 5.92 -3.20
N ILE A 40 -6.03 5.28 -2.11
CA ILE A 40 -5.26 5.18 -0.87
C ILE A 40 -3.93 4.46 -1.14
N ILE A 41 -3.95 3.27 -1.75
CA ILE A 41 -2.73 2.51 -2.07
C ILE A 41 -1.80 3.34 -2.99
N TRP A 42 -2.34 4.02 -3.99
CA TRP A 42 -1.54 4.85 -4.89
C TRP A 42 -0.95 6.07 -4.19
N PHE A 43 -1.69 6.71 -3.28
CA PHE A 43 -1.21 7.82 -2.46
C PHE A 43 -0.10 7.36 -1.53
N TYR A 44 -0.30 6.26 -0.79
CA TYR A 44 0.75 5.65 0.02
C TYR A 44 1.95 5.24 -0.83
N LYS A 45 1.75 4.59 -1.98
CA LYS A 45 2.86 4.20 -2.86
C LYS A 45 3.59 5.40 -3.45
N THR A 46 2.94 6.54 -3.66
CA THR A 46 3.57 7.76 -4.20
C THR A 46 4.32 8.53 -3.13
N VAL A 47 3.72 8.69 -1.94
CA VAL A 47 4.33 9.35 -0.79
C VAL A 47 5.49 8.51 -0.22
N PHE A 48 5.29 7.19 -0.13
CA PHE A 48 6.31 6.25 0.35
C PHE A 48 7.17 5.65 -0.78
N ARG A 49 7.00 6.03 -2.06
CA ARG A 49 7.92 5.60 -3.15
C ARG A 49 9.33 6.13 -2.97
N ASN A 50 9.49 7.19 -2.20
CA ASN A 50 10.82 7.64 -1.77
C ASN A 50 11.46 6.70 -0.74
N SER A 51 10.70 5.75 -0.17
CA SER A 51 11.19 4.75 0.79
C SER A 51 11.31 3.34 0.17
N ILE A 52 10.55 3.01 -0.89
CA ILE A 52 10.79 1.77 -1.70
C ILE A 52 11.90 1.96 -2.74
N ARG A 53 12.85 2.85 -2.45
CA ARG A 53 14.21 2.82 -2.99
C ARG A 53 15.22 2.43 -1.90
N ASN A 54 14.78 2.09 -0.69
CA ASN A 54 15.67 1.85 0.44
C ASN A 54 16.47 0.55 0.36
N ASN A 55 16.04 -0.47 -0.38
CA ASN A 55 16.93 -1.63 -0.58
C ASN A 55 18.17 -1.25 -1.40
N SER A 56 18.05 -0.33 -2.37
CA SER A 56 19.20 0.19 -3.09
C SER A 56 19.96 1.27 -2.33
N ILE A 57 19.31 2.03 -1.44
CA ILE A 57 19.99 3.05 -0.61
C ILE A 57 20.77 2.38 0.53
N GLU A 58 20.25 1.34 1.18
CA GLU A 58 20.99 0.57 2.19
C GLU A 58 22.22 -0.14 1.59
N GLN A 59 22.08 -0.76 0.42
CA GLN A 59 23.20 -1.41 -0.26
C GLN A 59 24.27 -0.39 -0.68
N ASN A 60 23.87 0.78 -1.20
CA ASN A 60 24.81 1.87 -1.49
C ASN A 60 25.49 2.39 -0.21
N ASN A 61 24.75 2.52 0.90
CA ASN A 61 25.33 2.94 2.18
C ASN A 61 26.37 1.93 2.69
N ALA A 62 26.11 0.62 2.58
CA ALA A 62 27.05 -0.41 3.01
C ALA A 62 28.35 -0.39 2.19
N ILE A 63 28.25 -0.23 0.87
CA ILE A 63 29.41 -0.13 -0.03
C ILE A 63 30.20 1.18 0.21
N ASP A 64 29.51 2.30 0.44
CA ASP A 64 30.15 3.59 0.73
C ASP A 64 30.90 3.57 2.08
N ILE A 65 30.31 2.95 3.10
CA ILE A 65 30.98 2.73 4.40
C ILE A 65 32.24 1.86 4.21
N LEU A 66 32.13 0.78 3.42
CA LEU A 66 33.26 -0.11 3.12
C LEU A 66 34.40 0.64 2.43
N LYS A 67 34.08 1.46 1.42
CA LYS A 67 35.05 2.27 0.68
C LYS A 67 35.74 3.32 1.56
N GLN A 68 35.00 3.94 2.48
CA GLN A 68 35.56 4.92 3.41
C GLN A 68 36.58 4.28 4.36
N ARG A 69 36.31 3.07 4.85
CA ARG A 69 37.26 2.32 5.72
C ARG A 69 38.50 1.87 4.96
N TYR A 70 38.34 1.46 3.70
CA TYR A 70 39.47 1.15 2.82
C TYR A 70 40.35 2.38 2.58
N ALA A 71 39.74 3.54 2.30
CA ALA A 71 40.48 4.79 2.11
C ALA A 71 41.20 5.27 3.38
N LYS A 72 40.65 4.96 4.56
CA LYS A 72 41.31 5.19 5.86
C LYS A 72 42.43 4.18 6.16
N GLY A 73 42.55 3.10 5.37
CA GLY A 73 43.49 2.00 5.63
C GLY A 73 43.09 1.13 6.82
N GLU A 74 41.83 1.19 7.27
CA GLU A 74 41.31 0.38 8.38
C GLU A 74 41.02 -1.07 7.94
N ILE A 75 40.89 -1.32 6.64
CA ILE A 75 40.70 -2.65 6.05
C ILE A 75 41.66 -2.87 4.89
N THR A 76 42.06 -4.12 4.68
CA THR A 76 42.94 -4.53 3.58
C THR A 76 42.18 -4.65 2.25
N SER A 77 42.90 -4.66 1.12
CA SER A 77 42.30 -4.88 -0.21
C SER A 77 41.59 -6.23 -0.31
N GLU A 78 42.13 -7.27 0.32
CA GLU A 78 41.55 -8.60 0.38
C GLU A 78 40.22 -8.61 1.13
N GLU A 79 40.15 -7.94 2.29
CA GLU A 79 38.91 -7.81 3.08
C GLU A 79 37.86 -6.99 2.35
N TYR A 80 38.27 -5.88 1.70
CA TYR A 80 37.38 -5.08 0.86
C TYR A 80 36.75 -5.92 -0.25
N HIS A 81 37.55 -6.73 -0.95
CA HIS A 81 37.05 -7.54 -2.07
C HIS A 81 36.10 -8.66 -1.60
N ARG A 82 36.40 -9.31 -0.47
CA ARG A 82 35.51 -10.34 0.11
C ARG A 82 34.15 -9.74 0.51
N ILE A 83 34.14 -8.63 1.25
CA ILE A 83 32.89 -8.03 1.72
C ILE A 83 32.10 -7.42 0.56
N LYS A 84 32.77 -6.82 -0.42
CA LYS A 84 32.11 -6.31 -1.63
C LYS A 84 31.38 -7.43 -2.38
N LYS A 85 31.99 -8.61 -2.49
CA LYS A 85 31.39 -9.78 -3.15
C LYS A 85 30.23 -10.38 -2.36
N ASP A 86 30.24 -10.27 -1.03
CA ASP A 86 29.14 -10.73 -0.17
C ASP A 86 27.96 -9.74 -0.15
N LEU A 87 28.20 -8.46 -0.45
CA LEU A 87 27.19 -7.39 -0.49
C LEU A 87 26.57 -7.17 -1.87
N GLU A 88 27.09 -7.81 -2.92
CA GLU A 88 26.59 -7.77 -4.30
C GLU A 88 25.60 -8.92 -4.57
#